data_AF-W4FBS7-F1
#
_entry.id   AF-W4FBS7-F1
#
_cell.length_a   1.000
_cell.length_b   1.000
_cell.length_c   1.000
_cell.angle_alpha   90.00
_cell.angle_beta   90.00
_cell.angle_gamma   90.00
#
_symmetry.space_group_name_H-M   'P 1'
#
loop_
_entity.id
_entity.type
_entity.pdbx_description
1 polymer ?
#
loop_
_entity_poly.entity_id
_entity_poly.type
_entity_poly.pdbx_seq_one_letter_code
_entity_poly.pdbx_strand_id
1 'polypeptide(L)'
;MISVDMRWRCVVLVQVYGIDIEVVRLVLGLSYRSVARFNAMFSRTGYVDGKARRATTLRWPDTVNAWVNDYAISHPCFYIEELQEAIQLQFPSLNNVSPSTICRALMHDLGLTRKVLERRAREAADFELQDYYVRLKCFYSRPDQLVFVDETSKDAAMLCGSLRGRGATPRRLWIYRFPGVNECQL
;
A
#
# COMPACT_ATOMS: atom_id res chain seq x y z
N MET A 1 21.38 15.82 -10.85
CA MET A 1 20.82 14.61 -11.49
C MET A 1 20.20 15.00 -12.82
N ILE A 2 20.57 14.34 -13.92
CA ILE A 2 19.99 14.60 -15.26
C ILE A 2 18.58 13.99 -15.32
N SER A 3 17.60 14.77 -15.77
CA SER A 3 16.19 14.37 -15.90
C SER A 3 16.04 13.20 -16.87
N VAL A 4 15.00 12.37 -16.69
CA VAL A 4 14.76 11.20 -17.56
C VAL A 4 14.52 11.63 -19.01
N ASP A 5 13.81 12.74 -19.22
CA ASP A 5 13.58 13.33 -20.54
C ASP A 5 14.89 13.67 -21.27
N MET A 6 15.83 14.31 -20.56
CA MET A 6 17.12 14.67 -21.14
C MET A 6 17.97 13.44 -21.52
N ARG A 7 17.81 12.33 -20.79
CA ARG A 7 18.47 11.06 -21.14
C ARG A 7 17.89 10.44 -22.41
N TRP A 8 16.56 10.49 -22.58
CA TRP A 8 15.91 10.00 -23.79
C TRP A 8 16.27 10.84 -25.01
N ARG A 9 16.29 12.17 -24.89
CA ARG A 9 16.76 13.07 -25.98
C ARG A 9 18.18 12.73 -26.42
N CYS A 10 19.06 12.50 -25.45
CA CYS A 10 20.45 12.09 -25.72
C CYS A 10 20.53 10.79 -26.53
N VAL A 11 19.74 9.77 -26.17
CA VAL A 11 19.70 8.49 -26.89
C VAL A 11 19.08 8.63 -28.27
N VAL A 12 17.99 9.39 -28.42
CA VAL A 12 17.32 9.60 -29.71
C VAL A 12 18.25 10.29 -30.71
N LEU A 13 18.97 11.33 -30.29
CA LEU A 13 19.90 12.05 -31.17
C LEU A 13 21.03 11.16 -31.67
N VAL A 14 21.54 10.25 -30.84
CA VAL A 14 22.64 9.35 -31.22
C VAL A 14 22.13 8.13 -32.01
N GLN A 15 21.09 7.45 -31.53
CA GLN A 15 20.66 6.15 -32.07
C GLN A 15 19.68 6.27 -33.25
N VAL A 16 18.82 7.29 -33.25
CA VAL A 16 17.79 7.47 -34.30
C VAL A 16 18.30 8.41 -35.38
N TYR A 17 18.85 9.55 -34.97
CA TYR A 17 19.34 10.58 -35.90
C TYR A 17 20.81 10.38 -36.32
N GLY A 18 21.53 9.42 -35.70
CA GLY A 18 22.91 9.12 -36.06
C GLY A 18 23.91 10.26 -35.80
N ILE A 19 23.58 11.18 -34.91
CA ILE A 19 24.43 12.34 -34.61
C ILE A 19 25.58 11.90 -33.70
N ASP A 20 26.79 12.37 -34.01
CA ASP A 20 27.98 12.05 -33.23
C ASP A 20 27.86 12.53 -31.77
N ILE A 21 28.40 11.70 -30.87
CA ILE A 21 28.40 11.90 -29.42
C ILE A 21 29.05 13.24 -29.05
N GLU A 22 30.08 13.65 -29.78
CA GLU A 22 30.80 14.92 -29.57
C GLU A 22 29.93 16.14 -29.85
N VAL A 23 28.98 16.04 -30.79
CA VAL A 23 28.02 17.11 -31.07
C VAL A 23 26.91 17.09 -30.03
N VAL A 24 26.37 15.90 -29.71
CA VAL A 24 25.28 15.76 -28.74
C VAL A 24 25.68 16.23 -27.35
N ARG A 25 26.93 15.98 -26.91
CA ARG A 25 27.43 16.45 -25.61
C ARG A 25 27.47 17.99 -25.53
N LEU A 26 27.84 18.65 -26.63
CA LEU A 26 27.92 20.11 -26.72
C LEU A 26 26.53 20.74 -26.74
N VAL A 27 25.63 20.22 -27.57
CA VAL A 27 24.26 20.71 -27.72
C VAL A 27 23.44 20.54 -26.44
N LEU A 28 23.58 19.40 -25.76
CA LEU A 28 22.82 19.12 -24.53
C LEU A 28 23.54 19.56 -23.24
N GLY A 29 24.76 20.09 -23.34
CA GLY A 29 25.58 20.47 -22.17
C GLY A 29 25.88 19.30 -21.24
N LEU A 30 26.05 18.10 -21.78
CA LEU A 30 26.28 16.87 -21.01
C LEU A 30 27.76 16.47 -21.06
N SER A 31 28.22 15.78 -20.02
CA SER A 31 29.57 15.18 -20.08
C SER A 31 29.57 13.97 -21.02
N TYR A 32 30.69 13.76 -21.72
CA TYR A 32 30.90 12.60 -22.60
C TYR A 32 30.54 11.28 -21.89
N ARG A 33 31.02 11.10 -20.65
CA ARG A 33 30.72 9.93 -19.82
C ARG A 33 29.22 9.70 -19.61
N SER A 34 28.43 10.76 -19.49
CA SER A 34 26.98 10.65 -19.32
C SER A 34 26.32 10.18 -20.61
N VAL A 35 26.69 10.77 -21.74
CA VAL A 35 26.16 10.42 -23.08
C VAL A 35 26.51 8.97 -23.43
N ALA A 36 27.76 8.57 -23.24
CA ALA A 36 28.22 7.20 -23.48
C ALA A 36 27.48 6.20 -22.57
N ARG A 37 27.29 6.53 -21.29
CA ARG A 37 26.56 5.67 -20.34
C ARG A 37 25.09 5.48 -20.74
N PHE A 38 24.40 6.56 -21.16
CA PHE A 38 23.00 6.48 -21.55
C PHE A 38 22.81 5.65 -22.82
N ASN A 39 23.68 5.83 -23.81
CA ASN A 39 23.67 5.04 -25.03
C ASN A 39 23.97 3.56 -24.74
N ALA A 40 24.99 3.25 -23.94
CA ALA A 40 25.29 1.87 -23.54
C ALA A 40 24.13 1.22 -22.76
N MET A 41 23.43 1.99 -21.92
CA MET A 41 22.25 1.50 -21.18
C MET A 41 21.11 1.15 -22.13
N PHE A 42 20.86 2.01 -23.13
CA PHE A 42 19.87 1.77 -24.16
C PHE A 42 20.23 0.57 -25.04
N SER A 43 21.48 0.46 -25.52
CA SER A 43 21.91 -0.69 -26.33
C SER A 43 21.80 -2.02 -25.57
N ARG A 44 22.00 -2.02 -24.24
CA ARG A 44 21.92 -3.24 -23.43
C ARG A 44 20.51 -3.62 -22.99
N THR A 45 19.68 -2.64 -22.64
CA THR A 45 18.39 -2.90 -21.94
C THR A 45 17.18 -2.28 -22.64
N GLY A 46 17.38 -1.47 -23.68
CA GLY A 46 16.32 -0.69 -24.32
C GLY A 46 15.78 0.47 -23.48
N TYR A 47 16.31 0.68 -22.27
CA TYR A 47 15.84 1.70 -21.33
C TYR A 47 16.99 2.57 -20.84
N VAL A 48 16.68 3.84 -20.53
CA VAL A 48 17.69 4.85 -20.11
C VAL A 48 17.54 5.26 -18.64
N ASP A 49 16.57 4.65 -17.93
CA ASP A 49 16.46 4.74 -16.48
C ASP A 49 17.01 3.48 -15.83
N GLY A 50 18.07 3.64 -15.04
CA GLY A 50 18.77 2.54 -14.35
C GLY A 50 17.99 1.96 -13.17
N LYS A 51 16.68 2.15 -13.12
CA LYS A 51 15.81 1.51 -12.13
C LYS A 51 15.37 0.16 -12.65
N ALA A 52 16.31 -0.76 -12.86
CA ALA A 52 15.99 -2.12 -12.48
C ALA A 52 15.59 -2.04 -11.01
N ARG A 53 14.29 -2.19 -10.72
CA ARG A 53 13.81 -2.30 -9.34
C ARG A 53 14.72 -3.34 -8.72
N ARG A 54 15.60 -2.96 -7.79
CA ARG A 54 16.37 -3.94 -7.02
C ARG A 54 15.32 -4.93 -6.53
N ALA A 55 15.44 -6.19 -6.97
CA ALA A 55 14.63 -7.26 -6.43
C ALA A 55 14.93 -7.23 -4.94
N THR A 56 14.02 -6.65 -4.17
CA THR A 56 14.18 -6.50 -2.74
C THR A 56 14.12 -7.91 -2.19
N THR A 57 15.27 -8.49 -1.87
CA THR A 57 15.48 -9.79 -1.23
C THR A 57 14.79 -9.92 0.14
N LEU A 58 14.05 -8.91 0.57
CA LEU A 58 13.31 -8.84 1.83
C LEU A 58 11.79 -8.98 1.69
N ARG A 59 11.24 -9.15 0.48
CA ARG A 59 9.79 -9.42 0.33
C ARG A 59 9.46 -10.83 0.77
N TRP A 60 8.28 -11.00 1.35
CA TRP A 60 7.78 -12.33 1.66
C TRP A 60 7.56 -13.14 0.38
N PRO A 61 7.81 -14.46 0.43
CA PRO A 61 7.43 -15.37 -0.65
C PRO A 61 5.92 -15.28 -0.94
N ASP A 62 5.54 -15.51 -2.19
CA ASP A 62 4.14 -15.47 -2.59
C ASP A 62 3.26 -16.48 -1.83
N THR A 63 3.85 -17.60 -1.39
CA THR A 63 3.17 -18.60 -0.55
C THR A 63 2.73 -18.04 0.80
N VAL A 64 3.58 -17.23 1.44
CA VAL A 64 3.26 -16.57 2.71
C VAL A 64 2.19 -15.50 2.49
N ASN A 65 2.31 -14.73 1.41
CA ASN A 65 1.32 -13.70 1.07
C ASN A 65 -0.08 -14.30 0.84
N ALA A 66 -0.17 -15.40 0.10
CA ALA A 66 -1.43 -16.11 -0.12
C ALA A 66 -2.06 -16.58 1.20
N TRP A 67 -1.26 -17.22 2.06
CA TRP A 67 -1.73 -17.68 3.36
C TRP A 67 -2.21 -16.54 4.27
N VAL A 68 -1.49 -15.41 4.31
CA VAL A 68 -1.89 -14.23 5.09
C VAL A 68 -3.20 -13.64 4.58
N ASN A 69 -3.43 -13.66 3.27
CA ASN A 69 -4.70 -13.21 2.70
C ASN A 69 -5.87 -14.10 3.13
N ASP A 70 -5.69 -15.43 3.09
CA ASP A 70 -6.70 -16.40 3.53
C ASP A 70 -6.95 -16.28 5.05
N TYR A 71 -5.90 -16.04 5.83
CA TYR A 71 -6.01 -15.74 7.26
C TYR A 71 -6.85 -14.47 7.50
N ALA A 72 -6.61 -13.40 6.76
CA ALA A 72 -7.35 -12.14 6.88
C ALA A 72 -8.82 -12.22 6.39
N ILE A 73 -9.19 -13.28 5.66
CA ILE A 73 -10.58 -13.55 5.28
C ILE A 73 -11.28 -14.35 6.39
N SER A 74 -10.61 -15.38 6.91
CA SER A 74 -11.15 -16.22 7.99
C SER A 74 -11.25 -15.48 9.33
N HIS A 75 -10.33 -14.56 9.60
CA HIS A 75 -10.28 -13.75 10.81
C HIS A 75 -10.34 -12.28 10.40
N PRO A 76 -11.52 -11.66 10.30
CA PRO A 76 -11.65 -10.24 9.92
C PRO A 76 -11.24 -9.28 11.05
N CYS A 77 -11.27 -9.74 12.30
CA CYS A 77 -10.87 -8.99 13.49
C CYS A 77 -9.66 -9.68 14.14
N PHE A 78 -8.45 -9.34 13.71
CA PHE A 78 -7.22 -9.90 14.26
C PHE A 78 -6.25 -8.79 14.68
N TYR A 79 -5.42 -9.09 15.68
CA TYR A 79 -4.31 -8.22 16.07
C TYR A 79 -3.05 -8.55 15.28
N ILE A 80 -2.15 -7.57 15.13
CA ILE A 80 -0.90 -7.77 14.39
C ILE A 80 -0.01 -8.80 15.09
N GLU A 81 -0.05 -8.83 16.42
CA GLU A 81 0.65 -9.77 17.28
C GLU A 81 0.14 -11.21 17.06
N GLU A 82 -1.17 -11.40 16.97
CA GLU A 82 -1.77 -12.72 16.66
C GLU A 82 -1.35 -13.21 15.28
N LEU A 83 -1.37 -12.31 14.29
CA LEU A 83 -0.89 -12.63 12.95
C LEU A 83 0.61 -12.97 12.96
N GLN A 84 1.41 -12.27 13.77
CA GLN A 84 2.83 -12.57 13.93
C GLN A 84 3.04 -13.99 14.46
N GLU A 85 2.35 -14.36 15.54
CA GLU A 85 2.43 -15.70 16.13
C GLU A 85 1.96 -16.77 15.15
N ALA A 86 0.85 -16.54 14.46
CA ALA A 86 0.31 -17.47 13.47
C ALA A 86 1.26 -17.68 12.28
N ILE A 87 1.93 -16.62 11.80
CA ILE A 87 2.96 -16.72 10.76
C ILE A 87 4.18 -17.49 11.28
N GLN A 88 4.63 -17.24 12.51
CA GLN A 88 5.78 -17.95 13.10
C GLN A 88 5.51 -19.44 13.28
N LEU A 89 4.27 -19.82 13.61
CA LEU A 89 3.85 -21.21 13.74
C LEU A 89 3.80 -21.92 12.38
N GLN A 90 3.27 -21.27 11.34
CA GLN A 90 3.14 -21.87 10.00
C GLN A 90 4.43 -21.84 9.20
N PHE A 91 5.26 -20.80 9.38
CA PHE A 91 6.52 -20.62 8.66
C PHE A 91 7.69 -20.33 9.62
N PRO A 92 8.20 -21.35 10.34
CA PRO A 92 9.31 -21.16 11.30
C PRO A 92 10.62 -20.68 10.67
N SER A 93 10.80 -20.93 9.36
CA SER A 93 11.98 -20.49 8.61
C SER A 93 11.96 -19.00 8.26
N LEU A 94 10.85 -18.31 8.48
CA LEU A 94 10.68 -16.89 8.11
C LEU A 94 11.17 -16.00 9.26
N ASN A 95 12.29 -15.32 9.05
CA ASN A 95 12.92 -14.48 10.10
C ASN A 95 12.44 -13.02 10.10
N ASN A 96 11.80 -12.54 9.03
CA ASN A 96 11.41 -11.14 8.86
C ASN A 96 9.96 -10.85 9.26
N VAL A 97 9.52 -11.32 10.43
CA VAL A 97 8.11 -11.24 10.90
C VAL A 97 7.89 -10.11 11.93
N SER A 98 8.73 -9.07 11.92
CA SER A 98 8.50 -7.92 12.81
C SER A 98 7.16 -7.24 12.48
N PRO A 99 6.46 -6.62 13.46
CA PRO A 99 5.18 -5.93 13.22
C PRO A 99 5.26 -4.89 12.09
N SER A 100 6.42 -4.22 11.98
CA SER A 100 6.67 -3.24 10.91
C SER A 100 6.76 -3.89 9.53
N THR A 101 7.30 -5.10 9.43
CA THR A 101 7.36 -5.87 8.18
C THR A 101 5.97 -6.36 7.79
N ILE A 102 5.20 -6.87 8.76
CA ILE A 102 3.81 -7.33 8.56
C ILE A 102 2.95 -6.18 8.01
N CYS A 103 2.96 -5.02 8.67
CA CYS A 103 2.22 -3.84 8.21
C CYS A 103 2.60 -3.43 6.78
N ARG A 104 3.90 -3.49 6.45
CA ARG A 104 4.38 -3.17 5.11
C ARG A 104 3.87 -4.16 4.07
N ALA A 105 3.94 -5.46 4.38
CA ALA A 105 3.47 -6.53 3.49
C ALA A 105 1.96 -6.43 3.26
N LEU A 106 1.17 -6.25 4.33
CA LEU A 106 -0.27 -6.04 4.24
C LEU A 106 -0.62 -4.86 3.32
N MET A 107 0.03 -3.71 3.52
CA MET A 107 -0.29 -2.49 2.77
C MET A 107 0.21 -2.52 1.32
N HIS A 108 1.44 -2.98 1.07
CA HIS A 108 2.11 -2.82 -0.23
C HIS A 108 2.08 -4.05 -1.11
N ASP A 109 2.15 -5.24 -0.51
CA ASP A 109 2.18 -6.50 -1.26
C ASP A 109 0.76 -7.07 -1.43
N LEU A 110 -0.09 -6.95 -0.40
CA LEU A 110 -1.47 -7.48 -0.41
C LEU A 110 -2.55 -6.42 -0.68
N GLY A 111 -2.23 -5.12 -0.57
CA GLY A 111 -3.21 -4.04 -0.76
C GLY A 111 -4.29 -3.97 0.34
N LEU A 112 -4.11 -4.68 1.45
CA LEU A 112 -4.96 -4.65 2.62
C LEU A 112 -4.68 -3.36 3.42
N THR A 113 -5.24 -2.26 2.92
CA THR A 113 -5.15 -0.98 3.60
C THR A 113 -5.96 -0.99 4.89
N ARG A 114 -5.57 -0.13 5.84
CA ARG A 114 -6.30 0.11 7.08
C ARG A 114 -7.81 0.24 6.89
N LYS A 115 -8.26 0.99 5.87
CA LYS A 115 -9.68 1.18 5.58
C LYS A 115 -10.40 -0.12 5.22
N VAL A 116 -9.72 -1.01 4.48
CA VAL A 116 -10.27 -2.30 4.08
C VAL A 116 -10.41 -3.21 5.30
N LEU A 117 -9.37 -3.28 6.14
CA LEU A 117 -9.38 -4.08 7.37
C LEU A 117 -10.42 -3.55 8.38
N GLU A 118 -10.49 -2.24 8.60
CA GLU A 118 -11.48 -1.61 9.49
C GLU A 118 -12.92 -1.84 9.00
N ARG A 119 -13.14 -1.79 7.67
CA ARG A 119 -14.45 -2.09 7.11
C ARG A 119 -14.82 -3.56 7.35
N ARG A 120 -13.92 -4.50 7.07
CA ARG A 120 -14.16 -5.94 7.31
C ARG A 120 -14.43 -6.23 8.78
N ALA A 121 -13.67 -5.64 9.69
CA ALA A 121 -13.86 -5.82 11.11
C ALA A 121 -15.24 -5.33 11.58
N ARG A 122 -15.71 -4.18 11.05
CA ARG A 122 -17.06 -3.66 11.33
C ARG A 122 -18.16 -4.53 10.73
N GLU A 123 -17.96 -5.01 9.51
CA GLU A 123 -18.91 -5.90 8.84
C GLU A 123 -19.02 -7.27 9.52
N ALA A 124 -17.94 -7.73 10.17
CA ALA A 124 -17.90 -9.00 10.88
C ALA A 124 -18.50 -8.96 12.29
N ALA A 125 -18.90 -7.78 12.78
CA ALA A 125 -19.59 -7.63 14.06
C ALA A 125 -21.07 -8.05 13.95
N ASP A 126 -21.32 -9.30 13.56
CA ASP A 126 -22.66 -9.85 13.31
C ASP A 126 -23.60 -9.68 14.51
N PHE A 127 -23.05 -9.76 15.73
CA PHE A 127 -23.82 -9.58 16.95
C PHE A 127 -24.39 -8.15 17.08
N GLU A 128 -23.59 -7.12 16.83
CA GLU A 128 -24.03 -5.73 16.87
C GLU A 128 -25.04 -5.43 15.76
N LEU A 129 -24.80 -6.00 14.58
CA LEU A 129 -25.70 -5.94 13.42
C LEU A 129 -27.06 -6.56 13.75
N GLN A 130 -27.07 -7.73 14.37
CA GLN A 130 -28.28 -8.44 14.75
C GLN A 130 -29.05 -7.71 15.87
N ASP A 131 -28.36 -7.23 16.90
CA ASP A 131 -28.97 -6.42 17.97
C ASP A 131 -29.60 -5.14 17.39
N TYR A 132 -28.91 -4.48 16.47
CA TYR A 132 -29.44 -3.32 15.76
C TYR A 132 -30.73 -3.66 14.99
N TYR A 133 -30.75 -4.76 14.23
CA TYR A 133 -31.97 -5.20 13.53
C TYR A 133 -33.10 -5.57 14.48
N VAL A 134 -32.82 -6.23 15.61
CA VAL A 134 -33.83 -6.55 16.62
C VAL A 134 -34.46 -5.28 17.19
N ARG A 135 -33.64 -4.26 17.53
CA ARG A 135 -34.15 -2.97 18.01
C ARG A 135 -34.99 -2.25 16.96
N LEU A 136 -34.57 -2.27 15.69
CA LEU A 136 -35.30 -1.65 14.58
C LEU A 136 -36.65 -2.30 14.29
N LYS A 137 -36.72 -3.64 14.42
CA LYS A 137 -37.94 -4.41 14.14
C LYS A 137 -39.13 -3.99 14.99
N CYS A 138 -38.89 -3.43 16.19
CA CYS A 138 -39.94 -2.90 17.06
C CYS A 138 -40.62 -1.63 16.49
N PHE A 139 -39.93 -0.86 15.65
CA PHE A 139 -40.40 0.44 15.17
C PHE A 139 -40.80 0.42 13.70
N TYR A 140 -40.21 -0.47 12.91
CA TYR A 140 -40.40 -0.51 11.46
C TYR A 140 -40.68 -1.94 11.01
N SER A 141 -41.75 -2.12 10.23
CA SER A 141 -42.14 -3.42 9.69
C SER A 141 -41.91 -3.52 8.19
N ARG A 142 -41.80 -2.37 7.50
CA ARG A 142 -41.66 -2.31 6.04
C ARG A 142 -40.56 -1.33 5.61
N PRO A 143 -39.88 -1.57 4.47
CA PRO A 143 -38.75 -0.75 4.03
C PRO A 143 -39.15 0.67 3.63
N ASP A 144 -40.40 0.88 3.20
CA ASP A 144 -40.95 2.19 2.80
C ASP A 144 -41.02 3.21 3.95
N GLN A 145 -40.85 2.75 5.19
CA GLN A 145 -40.88 3.58 6.39
C GLN A 145 -39.51 4.17 6.76
N LEU A 146 -38.43 3.75 6.07
CA LEU A 146 -37.07 4.15 6.38
C LEU A 146 -36.59 5.25 5.42
N VAL A 147 -36.14 6.38 5.98
CA VAL A 147 -35.48 7.45 5.24
C VAL A 147 -34.05 7.55 5.75
N PHE A 148 -33.08 7.27 4.88
CA PHE A 148 -31.66 7.39 5.21
C PHE A 148 -31.17 8.79 4.87
N VAL A 149 -30.59 9.45 5.87
CA VAL A 149 -29.91 10.74 5.70
C VAL A 149 -28.45 10.51 6.05
N ASP A 150 -27.58 10.61 5.05
CA ASP A 150 -26.13 10.51 5.24
C ASP A 150 -25.50 11.88 5.01
N GLU A 151 -24.83 12.40 6.03
CA GLU A 151 -24.12 13.66 5.94
C GLU A 151 -22.69 13.37 5.45
N THR A 152 -22.48 13.50 4.14
CA THR A 152 -21.12 13.43 3.60
C THR A 152 -20.40 14.76 3.88
N SER A 153 -19.40 14.78 4.77
CA SER A 153 -18.53 15.94 4.88
C SER A 153 -17.71 16.06 3.59
N LYS A 154 -17.91 17.16 2.84
CA LYS A 154 -16.96 17.55 1.79
C LYS A 154 -15.75 18.16 2.47
N ASP A 155 -14.82 17.33 2.93
CA ASP A 155 -13.52 17.82 3.36
C ASP A 155 -12.83 18.44 2.14
N ALA A 156 -12.51 19.74 2.22
CA ALA A 156 -11.76 20.46 1.18
C ALA A 156 -10.40 19.80 0.86
N ALA A 157 -9.92 18.89 1.70
CA ALA A 157 -8.77 18.04 1.45
C ALA A 157 -8.95 17.08 0.26
N MET A 158 -10.19 16.67 -0.08
CA MET A 158 -10.45 15.84 -1.26
C MET A 158 -10.35 16.62 -2.59
N LEU A 159 -10.43 17.96 -2.56
CA LEU A 159 -10.20 18.82 -3.74
C LEU A 159 -8.70 19.05 -4.01
N CYS A 160 -7.82 18.82 -3.03
CA CYS A 160 -6.37 18.92 -3.18
C CYS A 160 -5.72 17.57 -3.47
N GLY A 161 -6.26 16.84 -4.46
CA GLY A 161 -5.56 15.72 -5.08
C GLY A 161 -4.43 16.21 -5.98
N SER A 162 -3.24 16.49 -5.41
CA SER A 162 -1.91 16.37 -6.06
C SER A 162 -0.86 17.29 -5.41
N LEU A 163 -0.47 17.05 -4.17
CA LEU A 163 0.88 17.39 -3.71
C LEU A 163 1.45 16.24 -2.88
N ARG A 164 2.37 15.52 -3.49
CA ARG A 164 3.22 14.53 -2.80
C ARG A 164 4.11 15.23 -1.79
N GLY A 165 4.14 14.68 -0.57
CA GLY A 165 5.35 14.53 0.23
C GLY A 165 5.67 15.65 1.20
N ARG A 166 5.56 15.36 2.50
CA ARG A 166 6.69 15.18 3.42
C ARG A 166 6.17 14.85 4.83
N GLY A 167 7.06 14.26 5.62
CA GLY A 167 6.74 13.49 6.81
C GLY A 167 6.02 14.26 7.90
N ALA A 168 5.11 13.54 8.54
CA ALA A 168 4.75 13.75 9.93
C ALA A 168 4.57 12.35 10.53
N THR A 169 5.50 11.93 11.36
CA THR A 169 5.26 10.84 12.30
C THR A 169 4.16 11.27 13.26
N PRO A 170 3.19 10.40 13.58
CA PRO A 170 2.63 10.36 14.91
C PRO A 170 3.12 9.07 15.57
N ARG A 171 4.12 9.21 16.45
CA ARG A 171 4.24 8.36 17.62
C ARG A 171 2.94 8.54 18.43
N ARG A 172 1.91 7.76 18.11
CA ARG A 172 0.88 7.33 19.07
C ARG A 172 0.49 5.92 18.70
N LEU A 173 1.15 5.01 19.39
CA LEU A 173 0.67 3.69 19.75
C LEU A 173 -0.80 3.85 20.20
N TRP A 174 -1.74 3.34 19.43
CA TRP A 174 -3.13 3.25 19.87
C TRP A 174 -3.44 1.80 20.18
N ILE A 175 -3.33 1.52 21.47
CA ILE A 175 -4.03 0.45 22.18
C ILE A 175 -5.52 0.69 21.94
N TYR A 176 -6.21 -0.24 21.29
CA TYR A 176 -7.66 -0.28 21.38
C TYR A 176 -8.03 -0.83 22.76
N ARG A 177 -8.29 0.10 23.68
CA ARG A 177 -9.04 -0.17 24.90
C ARG A 177 -10.51 -0.20 24.51
N PHE A 178 -11.12 -1.39 24.51
CA PHE A 178 -12.57 -1.54 24.53
C PHE A 178 -13.10 -0.87 25.81
N PRO A 179 -13.93 0.19 25.75
CA PRO A 179 -14.70 0.63 26.89
C PRO A 179 -16.04 -0.14 26.86
N GLY A 180 -16.22 -1.08 27.77
CA GLY A 180 -17.54 -1.68 28.03
C GLY A 180 -17.60 -3.19 28.01
N VAL A 181 -16.83 -3.86 28.87
CA VAL A 181 -17.30 -5.12 29.48
C VAL A 181 -17.26 -4.89 30.98
N ASN A 182 -18.39 -4.41 31.50
CA ASN A 182 -18.67 -4.53 32.93
C ASN A 182 -18.75 -6.01 33.26
N GLU A 183 -18.14 -6.36 34.38
CA GLU A 183 -18.41 -7.51 35.24
C GLU A 183 -19.64 -8.34 34.84
N CYS A 184 -19.39 -9.58 34.38
CA CYS A 184 -20.27 -10.70 34.65
C CYS A 184 -19.38 -11.92 34.90
N GLN A 185 -19.16 -12.17 36.18
CA GLN A 185 -18.80 -13.50 36.68
C GLN A 185 -19.87 -14.50 36.22
N LEU A 186 -19.44 -15.63 35.64
CA LEU A 186 -19.82 -17.00 36.01
C LEU A 186 -18.96 -17.99 35.21
#